data_AF-A0A258B6X6-F1
#
_entry.id   AF-A0A258B6X6-F1
#
_cell.length_a   1.000
_cell.length_b   1.000
_cell.length_c   1.000
_cell.angle_alpha   90.00
_cell.angle_beta   90.00
_cell.angle_gamma   90.00
#
_symmetry.space_group_name_H-M   'P 1'
#
loop_
_entity.id
_entity.type
_entity.pdbx_description
1 polymer ?
#
loop_
_entity_poly.entity_id
_entity_poly.type
_entity_poly.pdbx_seq_one_letter_code
_entity_poly.pdbx_strand_id
1 'polypeptide(L)'
;SGGYGVNIDNGTVTNHAGATISGASGIQLGTGTITNAGTITGTSVNGIRSNGGANIIDNAATGTISGVSYGIMMFGGTLTNLGIIRATGPGGVGVYSFNTDTVTNVGTSARIEGTLAGVQLRNAGSLLRNEGTIIASVGVGADQTTNGDIINFGTRSLISGALAGILISNGTTTNEMSVSISNQGTIEGTGAAGIGINTQDGLGTITNSGSILGAALGVGIRLDAGGSVTNFASGFISGGMAAISAQGAAGTVINYGSVTSDDGIGVALMDGGSVSNYGSGSRISGDVAGVYVQSAAGTVTNEGSISGGLGDGIMLLFGGTVTNALSGVIEGGCSGITGINGAVAVNNSGIVRGTCATADGIYLVSGGVVTNSGTFASITGGEIGVLMSLAPGAVSNEGIIAGTYDGGGVLPADAEILG
;
A
#
# COMPACT_ATOMS: atom_id res chain seq x y z
N SER A 1 -17.93 -24.20 34.41
CA SER A 1 -18.30 -22.91 35.02
C SER A 1 -17.09 -21.98 34.91
N GLY A 2 -17.12 -21.01 34.00
CA GLY A 2 -15.96 -20.17 33.70
C GLY A 2 -15.96 -18.88 34.52
N GLY A 3 -15.18 -18.81 35.59
CA GLY A 3 -14.95 -17.59 36.37
C GLY A 3 -13.80 -16.74 35.83
N TYR A 4 -13.64 -15.54 36.39
CA TYR A 4 -12.50 -14.66 36.12
C TYR A 4 -11.34 -15.01 37.05
N GLY A 5 -10.09 -14.87 36.59
CA GLY A 5 -8.93 -14.91 37.48
C GLY A 5 -8.93 -13.73 38.46
N VAL A 6 -9.24 -12.55 37.96
CA VAL A 6 -9.54 -11.34 38.74
C VAL A 6 -10.74 -10.63 38.11
N ASN A 7 -11.69 -10.16 38.93
CA ASN A 7 -12.79 -9.30 38.50
C ASN A 7 -12.90 -8.10 39.44
N ILE A 8 -12.67 -6.89 38.93
CA ILE A 8 -12.75 -5.67 39.73
C ILE A 8 -13.52 -4.56 38.98
N ASP A 9 -14.39 -3.85 39.71
CA ASP A 9 -15.18 -2.74 39.14
C ASP A 9 -14.35 -1.45 39.03
N ASN A 10 -13.48 -1.19 40.00
CA ASN A 10 -12.57 -0.04 40.02
C ASN A 10 -11.29 -0.38 40.77
N GLY A 11 -10.14 -0.03 40.20
CA GLY A 11 -8.85 -0.07 40.90
C GLY A 11 -7.68 -0.48 40.03
N THR A 12 -6.65 -1.02 40.68
CA THR A 12 -5.39 -1.41 40.05
C THR A 12 -5.13 -2.90 40.20
N VAL A 13 -4.73 -3.57 39.12
CA VAL A 13 -4.19 -4.94 39.17
C VAL A 13 -2.71 -4.90 38.78
N THR A 14 -1.84 -5.37 39.67
CA THR A 14 -0.41 -5.52 39.38
C THR A 14 -0.03 -7.00 39.42
N ASN A 15 0.36 -7.54 38.27
CA ASN A 15 0.86 -8.91 38.15
C ASN A 15 2.39 -8.88 37.99
N HIS A 16 3.11 -9.17 39.07
CA HIS A 16 4.57 -9.12 39.08
C HIS A 16 5.21 -10.23 38.23
N ALA A 17 6.50 -10.06 37.89
CA ALA A 17 7.25 -11.07 37.16
C ALA A 17 7.22 -12.43 37.89
N GLY A 18 6.97 -13.49 37.13
CA GLY A 18 6.80 -14.86 37.66
C GLY A 18 5.44 -15.17 38.26
N ALA A 19 4.56 -14.18 38.46
CA ALA A 19 3.19 -14.41 38.93
C ALA A 19 2.25 -14.79 37.78
N THR A 20 1.18 -15.52 38.11
CA THR A 20 0.18 -16.01 37.15
C THR A 20 -1.22 -15.62 37.60
N ILE A 21 -2.00 -15.03 36.69
CA ILE A 21 -3.44 -14.84 36.82
C ILE A 21 -4.11 -15.68 35.74
N SER A 22 -5.07 -16.54 36.12
CA SER A 22 -5.74 -17.42 35.18
C SER A 22 -7.22 -17.61 35.53
N GLY A 23 -8.06 -17.60 34.51
CA GLY A 23 -9.50 -17.87 34.58
C GLY A 23 -10.06 -18.14 33.18
N ALA A 24 -11.37 -18.38 33.06
CA ALA A 24 -12.00 -18.47 31.74
C ALA A 24 -11.79 -17.17 30.95
N SER A 25 -11.84 -16.05 31.65
CA SER A 25 -11.13 -14.82 31.28
C SER A 25 -10.13 -14.48 32.38
N GLY A 26 -8.93 -14.02 32.02
CA GLY A 26 -7.85 -13.77 32.99
C GLY A 26 -8.22 -12.63 33.94
N ILE A 27 -8.42 -11.43 33.40
CA ILE A 27 -8.86 -10.25 34.16
C ILE A 27 -10.10 -9.63 33.51
N GLN A 28 -11.08 -9.26 34.33
CA GLN A 28 -12.09 -8.27 34.00
C GLN A 28 -11.87 -6.99 34.82
N LEU A 29 -11.80 -5.85 34.14
CA LEU A 29 -11.63 -4.53 34.73
C LEU A 29 -12.79 -3.62 34.29
N GLY A 30 -13.52 -3.07 35.25
CA GLY A 30 -14.43 -1.95 35.05
C GLY A 30 -13.64 -0.69 34.72
N THR A 31 -13.05 -0.03 35.73
CA THR A 31 -12.22 1.19 35.56
C THR A 31 -10.87 1.07 36.26
N GLY A 32 -9.82 1.63 35.67
CA GLY A 32 -8.51 1.77 36.31
C GLY A 32 -7.33 1.25 35.50
N THR A 33 -6.38 0.58 36.17
CA THR A 33 -5.06 0.26 35.59
C THR A 33 -4.69 -1.20 35.77
N ILE A 34 -4.11 -1.80 34.73
CA ILE A 34 -3.47 -3.13 34.79
C ILE A 34 -2.00 -2.97 34.45
N THR A 35 -1.11 -3.45 35.31
CA THR A 35 0.32 -3.58 35.03
C THR A 35 0.71 -5.05 35.08
N ASN A 36 1.18 -5.59 33.96
CA ASN A 36 1.57 -6.99 33.84
C ASN A 36 3.06 -7.15 33.51
N ALA A 37 3.79 -7.83 34.38
CA ALA A 37 5.13 -8.35 34.12
C ALA A 37 5.20 -9.89 34.22
N GLY A 38 4.12 -10.54 34.66
CA GLY A 38 3.96 -11.99 34.74
C GLY A 38 3.12 -12.56 33.60
N THR A 39 2.39 -13.65 33.88
CA THR A 39 1.49 -14.30 32.92
C THR A 39 0.02 -14.06 33.27
N ILE A 40 -0.79 -13.63 32.30
CA ILE A 40 -2.25 -13.53 32.41
C ILE A 40 -2.85 -14.43 31.33
N THR A 41 -3.72 -15.36 31.73
CA THR A 41 -4.33 -16.34 30.81
C THR A 41 -5.85 -16.39 30.92
N GLY A 42 -6.53 -16.15 29.81
CA GLY A 42 -7.94 -16.47 29.61
C GLY A 42 -8.08 -17.81 28.90
N THR A 43 -8.48 -18.86 29.61
CA THR A 43 -8.50 -20.23 29.09
C THR A 43 -9.67 -20.52 28.15
N SER A 44 -10.66 -19.63 28.05
CA SER A 44 -11.83 -19.82 27.18
C SER A 44 -12.24 -18.58 26.40
N VAL A 45 -11.91 -17.38 26.88
CA VAL A 45 -12.34 -16.12 26.24
C VAL A 45 -11.18 -15.13 26.13
N ASN A 46 -11.09 -14.14 27.04
CA ASN A 46 -10.11 -13.04 26.94
C ASN A 46 -8.99 -13.21 27.96
N GLY A 47 -7.74 -12.89 27.58
CA GLY A 47 -6.69 -12.63 28.56
C GLY A 47 -7.09 -11.49 29.48
N ILE A 48 -7.43 -10.34 28.89
CA ILE A 48 -7.99 -9.18 29.60
C ILE A 48 -9.26 -8.70 28.90
N ARG A 49 -10.29 -8.37 29.69
CA ARG A 49 -11.46 -7.59 29.27
C ARG A 49 -11.51 -6.28 30.04
N SER A 50 -11.31 -5.17 29.34
CA SER A 50 -11.30 -3.80 29.88
C SER A 50 -12.55 -3.05 29.43
N ASN A 51 -13.51 -2.86 30.34
CA ASN A 51 -14.83 -2.29 30.02
C ASN A 51 -14.89 -0.74 30.14
N GLY A 52 -13.89 -0.10 30.74
CA GLY A 52 -13.88 1.34 31.04
C GLY A 52 -13.25 2.16 29.92
N GLY A 53 -13.79 3.36 29.68
CA GLY A 53 -13.41 4.21 28.55
C GLY A 53 -12.03 4.90 28.64
N ALA A 54 -11.37 4.84 29.80
CA ALA A 54 -10.08 5.51 30.07
C ALA A 54 -9.10 4.58 30.79
N ASN A 55 -9.23 3.27 30.61
CA ASN A 55 -8.39 2.30 31.29
C ASN A 55 -6.97 2.30 30.72
N ILE A 56 -6.00 2.01 31.59
CA ILE A 56 -4.59 1.91 31.22
C ILE A 56 -4.15 0.47 31.38
N ILE A 57 -3.57 -0.10 30.34
CA ILE A 57 -3.00 -1.45 30.36
C ILE A 57 -1.54 -1.36 29.94
N ASP A 58 -0.64 -1.73 30.84
CA ASP A 58 0.79 -1.79 30.58
C ASP A 58 1.27 -3.25 30.69
N ASN A 59 1.70 -3.82 29.57
CA ASN A 59 2.34 -5.13 29.52
C ASN A 59 3.85 -4.95 29.36
N ALA A 60 4.60 -5.21 30.42
CA ALA A 60 6.06 -5.10 30.44
C ALA A 60 6.72 -6.14 29.53
N ALA A 61 8.02 -5.98 29.25
CA ALA A 61 8.78 -6.85 28.34
C ALA A 61 8.75 -8.35 28.71
N THR A 62 8.67 -8.68 30.00
CA THR A 62 8.53 -10.07 30.49
C THR A 62 7.08 -10.54 30.53
N GLY A 63 6.12 -9.63 30.35
CA GLY A 63 4.71 -9.89 30.49
C GLY A 63 4.14 -10.68 29.31
N THR A 64 3.37 -11.71 29.62
CA THR A 64 2.59 -12.48 28.64
C THR A 64 1.11 -12.37 28.96
N ILE A 65 0.30 -11.99 27.98
CA ILE A 65 -1.16 -11.98 28.05
C ILE A 65 -1.68 -12.90 26.94
N SER A 66 -2.45 -13.91 27.31
CA SER A 66 -3.01 -14.88 26.38
C SER A 66 -4.51 -15.05 26.58
N GLY A 67 -5.26 -15.09 25.50
CA GLY A 67 -6.67 -15.50 25.49
C GLY A 67 -6.99 -16.43 24.33
N VAL A 68 -8.22 -16.93 24.30
CA VAL A 68 -8.73 -17.76 23.19
C VAL A 68 -9.32 -16.85 22.11
N SER A 69 -10.35 -16.07 22.45
CA SER A 69 -10.99 -15.14 21.51
C SER A 69 -10.18 -13.85 21.37
N TYR A 70 -9.67 -13.33 22.48
CA TYR A 70 -8.95 -12.06 22.49
C TYR A 70 -7.77 -12.12 23.44
N GLY A 71 -6.58 -11.66 23.03
CA GLY A 71 -5.51 -11.40 23.99
C GLY A 71 -6.00 -10.32 24.96
N ILE A 72 -6.43 -9.19 24.40
CA ILE A 72 -7.07 -8.08 25.12
C ILE A 72 -8.30 -7.61 24.34
N MET A 73 -9.42 -7.43 25.04
CA MET A 73 -10.60 -6.72 24.57
C MET A 73 -10.75 -5.41 25.34
N MET A 74 -10.85 -4.27 24.63
CA MET A 74 -10.94 -2.92 25.19
C MET A 74 -12.18 -2.17 24.70
N PHE A 75 -12.73 -1.31 25.55
CA PHE A 75 -13.86 -0.41 25.26
C PHE A 75 -13.48 1.08 25.46
N GLY A 76 -12.18 1.41 25.34
CA GLY A 76 -11.60 2.73 25.54
C GLY A 76 -10.32 2.70 26.39
N GLY A 77 -9.47 3.72 26.21
CA GLY A 77 -8.23 3.93 26.96
C GLY A 77 -6.95 3.67 26.16
N THR A 78 -5.90 3.26 26.88
CA THR A 78 -4.53 3.13 26.36
C THR A 78 -3.94 1.77 26.70
N LEU A 79 -3.36 1.12 25.70
CA LEU A 79 -2.55 -0.08 25.84
C LEU A 79 -1.09 0.21 25.44
N THR A 80 -0.16 -0.08 26.34
CA THR A 80 1.28 -0.12 26.06
C THR A 80 1.76 -1.56 26.18
N ASN A 81 2.22 -2.16 25.08
CA ASN A 81 2.78 -3.50 25.06
C ASN A 81 4.27 -3.49 24.76
N LEU A 82 5.09 -4.00 25.68
CA LEU A 82 6.51 -4.29 25.49
C LEU A 82 6.76 -5.81 25.42
N GLY A 83 5.80 -6.62 25.87
CA GLY A 83 5.89 -8.08 25.96
C GLY A 83 5.09 -8.80 24.87
N ILE A 84 4.46 -9.91 25.24
CA ILE A 84 3.67 -10.75 24.31
C ILE A 84 2.18 -10.63 24.65
N ILE A 85 1.37 -10.33 23.64
CA ILE A 85 -0.09 -10.47 23.66
C ILE A 85 -0.49 -11.46 22.56
N ARG A 86 -1.27 -12.48 22.90
CA ARG A 86 -1.68 -13.50 21.93
C ARG A 86 -3.15 -13.92 22.09
N ALA A 87 -3.83 -14.08 20.96
CA ALA A 87 -5.08 -14.85 20.88
C ALA A 87 -4.83 -16.20 20.19
N THR A 88 -5.29 -17.27 20.83
CA THR A 88 -4.97 -18.66 20.46
C THR A 88 -6.09 -19.39 19.73
N GLY A 89 -7.30 -18.85 19.74
CA GLY A 89 -8.45 -19.41 19.04
C GLY A 89 -8.44 -19.11 17.54
N PRO A 90 -9.20 -19.87 16.73
CA PRO A 90 -9.22 -19.74 15.28
C PRO A 90 -9.77 -18.40 14.76
N GLY A 91 -10.69 -17.78 15.51
CA GLY A 91 -11.15 -16.40 15.27
C GLY A 91 -10.42 -15.37 16.13
N GLY A 92 -9.28 -15.74 16.72
CA GLY A 92 -8.61 -14.98 17.77
C GLY A 92 -8.05 -13.66 17.26
N VAL A 93 -8.27 -12.58 18.02
CA VAL A 93 -7.69 -11.27 17.77
C VAL A 93 -6.73 -10.89 18.90
N GLY A 94 -5.49 -10.54 18.58
CA GLY A 94 -4.49 -10.18 19.61
C GLY A 94 -4.98 -9.04 20.51
N VAL A 95 -5.33 -7.91 19.92
CA VAL A 95 -5.96 -6.77 20.59
C VAL A 95 -7.17 -6.31 19.80
N TYR A 96 -8.33 -6.25 20.46
CA TYR A 96 -9.57 -5.76 19.89
C TYR A 96 -10.07 -4.55 20.67
N SER A 97 -10.39 -3.47 19.95
CA SER A 97 -10.90 -2.22 20.51
C SER A 97 -12.27 -1.89 19.91
N PHE A 98 -13.25 -1.63 20.79
CA PHE A 98 -14.61 -1.20 20.42
C PHE A 98 -14.79 0.32 20.38
N ASN A 99 -13.85 1.10 20.91
CA ASN A 99 -13.99 2.54 21.10
C ASN A 99 -12.73 3.27 20.60
N THR A 100 -12.64 4.58 20.82
CA THR A 100 -11.44 5.35 20.49
C THR A 100 -10.33 4.94 21.46
N ASP A 101 -9.36 4.18 20.96
CA ASP A 101 -8.30 3.58 21.76
C ASP A 101 -6.91 3.92 21.19
N THR A 102 -5.91 3.99 22.06
CA THR A 102 -4.49 4.02 21.67
C THR A 102 -3.85 2.68 21.96
N VAL A 103 -3.39 1.98 20.92
CA VAL A 103 -2.66 0.72 21.03
C VAL A 103 -1.21 0.96 20.59
N THR A 104 -0.28 0.78 21.52
CA THR A 104 1.16 0.94 21.25
C THR A 104 1.90 -0.36 21.51
N ASN A 105 2.57 -0.90 20.48
CA ASN A 105 3.44 -2.07 20.58
C ASN A 105 4.91 -1.60 20.49
N VAL A 106 5.56 -1.43 21.64
CA VAL A 106 6.85 -0.72 21.79
C VAL A 106 8.02 -1.67 21.86
N GLY A 107 9.05 -1.40 21.08
CA GLY A 107 10.30 -2.16 21.06
C GLY A 107 10.24 -3.42 20.19
N THR A 108 11.41 -3.78 19.65
CA THR A 108 11.55 -4.82 18.61
C THR A 108 11.19 -6.23 19.07
N SER A 109 11.12 -6.47 20.38
CA SER A 109 10.75 -7.76 20.97
C SER A 109 9.27 -7.85 21.33
N ALA A 110 8.53 -6.74 21.27
CA ALA A 110 7.11 -6.72 21.60
C ALA A 110 6.28 -7.36 20.48
N ARG A 111 5.34 -8.20 20.87
CA ARG A 111 4.54 -9.01 19.94
C ARG A 111 3.06 -8.92 20.26
N ILE A 112 2.25 -8.64 19.24
CA ILE A 112 0.80 -8.82 19.28
C ILE A 112 0.43 -9.82 18.21
N GLU A 113 -0.24 -10.90 18.60
CA GLU A 113 -0.51 -12.02 17.71
C GLU A 113 -1.98 -12.43 17.79
N GLY A 114 -2.59 -12.62 16.62
CA GLY A 114 -3.88 -13.30 16.53
C GLY A 114 -3.91 -14.29 15.37
N THR A 115 -5.05 -14.96 15.24
CA THR A 115 -5.31 -15.84 14.09
C THR A 115 -6.07 -15.06 13.02
N LEU A 116 -7.15 -14.38 13.41
CA LEU A 116 -7.95 -13.54 12.52
C LEU A 116 -7.35 -12.13 12.37
N ALA A 117 -6.86 -11.54 13.46
CA ALA A 117 -6.16 -10.27 13.37
C ALA A 117 -5.13 -10.06 14.48
N GLY A 118 -4.05 -9.36 14.19
CA GLY A 118 -3.14 -8.90 15.24
C GLY A 118 -3.83 -7.83 16.08
N VAL A 119 -4.23 -6.73 15.44
CA VAL A 119 -4.98 -5.64 16.07
C VAL A 119 -6.23 -5.31 15.25
N GLN A 120 -7.38 -5.10 15.90
CA GLN A 120 -8.58 -4.52 15.28
C GLN A 120 -9.06 -3.31 16.08
N LEU A 121 -9.17 -2.13 15.46
CA LEU A 121 -9.76 -0.94 16.07
C LEU A 121 -11.05 -0.55 15.34
N ARG A 122 -12.12 -0.36 16.10
CA ARG A 122 -13.48 -0.25 15.57
C ARG A 122 -14.10 1.15 15.61
N ASN A 123 -13.42 2.13 16.17
CA ASN A 123 -14.00 3.47 16.31
C ASN A 123 -13.06 4.59 15.88
N ALA A 124 -13.67 5.70 15.45
CA ALA A 124 -12.95 6.81 14.85
C ALA A 124 -11.99 7.47 15.86
N GLY A 125 -10.85 7.93 15.36
CA GLY A 125 -9.80 8.58 16.14
C GLY A 125 -8.87 7.61 16.87
N SER A 126 -8.97 6.30 16.60
CA SER A 126 -8.07 5.31 17.19
C SER A 126 -6.66 5.45 16.61
N LEU A 127 -5.66 5.15 17.44
CA LEU A 127 -4.25 5.18 17.07
C LEU A 127 -3.61 3.81 17.27
N LEU A 128 -3.02 3.26 16.22
CA LEU A 128 -2.10 2.13 16.29
C LEU A 128 -0.67 2.63 16.06
N ARG A 129 0.20 2.45 17.05
CA ARG A 129 1.65 2.64 16.88
C ARG A 129 2.38 1.32 17.11
N ASN A 130 3.18 0.90 16.15
CA ASN A 130 3.96 -0.33 16.21
C ASN A 130 5.45 -0.06 15.99
N GLU A 131 6.28 -0.57 16.88
CA GLU A 131 7.75 -0.63 16.77
C GLU A 131 8.26 -2.08 16.84
N GLY A 132 7.39 -3.01 17.22
CA GLY A 132 7.64 -4.43 17.32
C GLY A 132 6.97 -5.21 16.18
N THR A 133 6.43 -6.38 16.51
CA THR A 133 5.76 -7.28 15.56
C THR A 133 4.26 -7.38 15.87
N ILE A 134 3.42 -7.14 14.86
CA ILE A 134 1.98 -7.42 14.88
C ILE A 134 1.69 -8.43 13.79
N ILE A 135 1.13 -9.59 14.14
CA ILE A 135 0.87 -10.66 13.17
C ILE A 135 -0.53 -11.27 13.27
N ALA A 136 -1.05 -11.67 12.11
CA ALA A 136 -2.18 -12.59 11.99
C ALA A 136 -1.83 -13.78 11.11
N SER A 137 -2.03 -15.00 11.62
CA SER A 137 -1.67 -16.21 10.88
C SER A 137 -2.61 -16.54 9.72
N VAL A 138 -3.87 -16.08 9.76
CA VAL A 138 -4.87 -16.35 8.72
C VAL A 138 -5.49 -15.06 8.17
N GLY A 139 -5.76 -14.07 9.02
CA GLY A 139 -6.40 -12.83 8.57
C GLY A 139 -5.42 -11.68 8.39
N VAL A 140 -5.67 -10.56 9.08
CA VAL A 140 -5.00 -9.27 8.81
C VAL A 140 -4.12 -8.81 9.96
N GLY A 141 -2.93 -8.27 9.66
CA GLY A 141 -2.04 -7.76 10.71
C GLY A 141 -2.72 -6.68 11.55
N ALA A 142 -3.22 -5.64 10.89
CA ALA A 142 -4.07 -4.61 11.48
C ALA A 142 -5.35 -4.38 10.67
N ASP A 143 -6.47 -4.18 11.36
CA ASP A 143 -7.77 -3.82 10.80
C ASP A 143 -8.23 -2.48 11.40
N GLN A 144 -8.54 -1.50 10.56
CA GLN A 144 -9.25 -0.28 10.96
C GLN A 144 -10.58 -0.21 10.26
N THR A 145 -11.65 0.00 11.03
CA THR A 145 -13.01 0.09 10.46
C THR A 145 -13.63 1.47 10.44
N THR A 146 -12.84 2.49 10.78
CA THR A 146 -13.23 3.91 10.85
C THR A 146 -11.97 4.80 10.70
N ASN A 147 -12.11 6.12 10.78
CA ASN A 147 -10.98 7.06 10.75
C ASN A 147 -9.95 6.77 11.84
N GLY A 148 -8.67 6.87 11.52
CA GLY A 148 -7.61 6.64 12.49
C GLY A 148 -6.21 6.76 11.88
N ASP A 149 -5.21 6.54 12.72
CA ASP A 149 -3.80 6.57 12.34
C ASP A 149 -3.15 5.21 12.62
N ILE A 150 -2.43 4.69 11.63
CA ILE A 150 -1.57 3.51 11.78
C ILE A 150 -0.13 3.91 11.50
N ILE A 151 0.74 3.73 12.48
CA ILE A 151 2.15 4.08 12.41
C ILE A 151 2.98 2.81 12.64
N ASN A 152 3.62 2.31 11.59
CA ASN A 152 4.62 1.25 11.67
C ASN A 152 6.02 1.88 11.68
N PHE A 153 6.56 2.12 12.88
CA PHE A 153 7.73 2.93 13.14
C PHE A 153 9.00 2.09 13.35
N GLY A 154 10.08 2.51 12.69
CA GLY A 154 11.39 1.86 12.77
C GLY A 154 11.57 0.72 11.77
N THR A 155 12.79 0.54 11.30
CA THR A 155 13.12 -0.38 10.18
C THR A 155 12.94 -1.87 10.50
N ARG A 156 12.72 -2.23 11.76
CA ARG A 156 12.49 -3.62 12.22
C ARG A 156 11.04 -3.89 12.61
N SER A 157 10.17 -2.89 12.55
CA SER A 157 8.77 -3.09 12.90
C SER A 157 8.07 -3.86 11.79
N LEU A 158 7.18 -4.77 12.17
CA LEU A 158 6.45 -5.63 11.25
C LEU A 158 4.95 -5.57 11.55
N ILE A 159 4.16 -5.37 10.51
CA ILE A 159 2.73 -5.66 10.51
C ILE A 159 2.46 -6.67 9.38
N SER A 160 2.04 -7.87 9.72
CA SER A 160 1.91 -8.96 8.74
C SER A 160 0.62 -9.74 8.94
N GLY A 161 -0.05 -10.08 7.85
CA GLY A 161 -1.23 -10.95 7.86
C GLY A 161 -1.31 -11.78 6.60
N ALA A 162 -1.88 -12.98 6.68
CA ALA A 162 -2.02 -13.83 5.50
C ALA A 162 -2.97 -13.22 4.45
N LEU A 163 -4.08 -12.60 4.86
CA LEU A 163 -4.96 -11.87 3.92
C LEU A 163 -4.42 -10.49 3.59
N ALA A 164 -4.04 -9.72 4.60
CA ALA A 164 -3.40 -8.44 4.40
C ALA A 164 -2.51 -8.02 5.58
N GLY A 165 -1.48 -7.21 5.31
CA GLY A 165 -0.76 -6.52 6.38
C GLY A 165 -1.69 -5.55 7.11
N ILE A 166 -2.32 -4.65 6.34
CA ILE A 166 -3.33 -3.71 6.84
C ILE A 166 -4.61 -3.80 5.98
N LEU A 167 -5.76 -3.82 6.64
CA LEU A 167 -7.08 -3.69 6.02
C LEU A 167 -7.82 -2.47 6.58
N ILE A 168 -8.39 -1.67 5.69
CA ILE A 168 -9.33 -0.60 6.01
C ILE A 168 -10.69 -0.97 5.42
N SER A 169 -11.71 -1.19 6.26
CA SER A 169 -13.05 -1.62 5.82
C SER A 169 -14.17 -0.93 6.61
N ASN A 170 -15.21 -0.38 5.99
CA ASN A 170 -16.17 0.51 6.68
C ASN A 170 -17.16 -0.20 7.61
N GLY A 171 -17.04 -1.51 7.79
CA GLY A 171 -17.92 -2.25 8.70
C GLY A 171 -19.37 -1.76 8.68
N THR A 172 -20.04 -1.77 7.53
CA THR A 172 -21.45 -1.35 7.33
C THR A 172 -21.83 0.12 7.57
N THR A 173 -20.93 1.04 7.94
CA THR A 173 -21.32 2.45 8.13
C THR A 173 -21.18 3.27 6.84
N THR A 174 -21.95 4.35 6.68
CA THR A 174 -21.98 5.19 5.46
C THR A 174 -21.05 6.39 5.56
N ASN A 175 -20.10 6.40 6.50
CA ASN A 175 -19.23 7.55 6.73
C ASN A 175 -18.10 7.60 5.70
N GLU A 176 -17.79 8.80 5.19
CA GLU A 176 -16.55 9.05 4.45
C GLU A 176 -15.37 8.79 5.39
N MET A 177 -14.68 7.67 5.17
CA MET A 177 -13.53 7.29 5.97
C MET A 177 -12.23 7.83 5.38
N SER A 178 -11.34 8.30 6.24
CA SER A 178 -9.95 8.64 5.91
C SER A 178 -9.02 8.06 6.97
N VAL A 179 -8.04 7.26 6.54
CA VAL A 179 -7.03 6.66 7.43
C VAL A 179 -5.64 7.09 6.97
N SER A 180 -4.83 7.54 7.93
CA SER A 180 -3.41 7.82 7.70
C SER A 180 -2.57 6.59 8.03
N ILE A 181 -1.70 6.18 7.11
CA ILE A 181 -0.77 5.07 7.30
C ILE A 181 0.65 5.57 7.08
N SER A 182 1.51 5.44 8.07
CA SER A 182 2.93 5.77 7.98
C SER A 182 3.78 4.53 8.20
N ASN A 183 4.58 4.14 7.21
CA ASN A 183 5.43 2.95 7.27
C ASN A 183 6.92 3.28 7.17
N GLN A 184 7.70 2.86 8.16
CA GLN A 184 9.17 2.85 8.15
C GLN A 184 9.75 1.44 8.27
N GLY A 185 8.92 0.45 8.66
CA GLY A 185 9.28 -0.96 8.75
C GLY A 185 8.73 -1.76 7.58
N THR A 186 8.27 -2.98 7.84
CA THR A 186 7.63 -3.85 6.85
C THR A 186 6.13 -3.98 7.13
N ILE A 187 5.33 -3.83 6.09
CA ILE A 187 3.92 -4.23 6.05
C ILE A 187 3.76 -5.27 4.96
N GLU A 188 3.21 -6.45 5.26
CA GLU A 188 3.15 -7.53 4.27
C GLU A 188 1.86 -8.36 4.33
N GLY A 189 1.38 -8.73 3.14
CA GLY A 189 0.38 -9.78 2.96
C GLY A 189 1.08 -11.09 2.57
N THR A 190 0.97 -12.13 3.40
CA THR A 190 1.80 -13.35 3.26
C THR A 190 1.10 -14.55 2.64
N GLY A 191 -0.24 -14.55 2.57
CA GLY A 191 -0.99 -15.58 1.87
C GLY A 191 -0.78 -15.49 0.35
N ALA A 192 -1.16 -16.51 -0.42
CA ALA A 192 -0.87 -16.56 -1.85
C ALA A 192 -1.31 -15.29 -2.64
N ALA A 193 -2.48 -14.75 -2.29
CA ALA A 193 -3.01 -13.49 -2.82
C ALA A 193 -3.00 -12.35 -1.78
N GLY A 194 -2.11 -12.45 -0.79
CA GLY A 194 -1.99 -11.52 0.33
C GLY A 194 -1.66 -10.11 -0.15
N ILE A 195 -2.32 -9.12 0.45
CA ILE A 195 -2.17 -7.71 0.10
C ILE A 195 -1.33 -6.99 1.16
N GLY A 196 -0.38 -6.13 0.80
CA GLY A 196 0.33 -5.34 1.80
C GLY A 196 -0.63 -4.42 2.56
N ILE A 197 -1.29 -3.51 1.85
CA ILE A 197 -2.33 -2.61 2.38
C ILE A 197 -3.56 -2.66 1.47
N ASN A 198 -4.74 -2.89 2.05
CA ASN A 198 -6.02 -2.85 1.33
C ASN A 198 -6.95 -1.78 1.92
N THR A 199 -7.39 -0.84 1.09
CA THR A 199 -8.35 0.23 1.48
C THR A 199 -9.65 0.06 0.71
N GLN A 200 -10.63 -0.62 1.32
CA GLN A 200 -11.86 -1.04 0.63
C GLN A 200 -12.87 0.10 0.50
N ASP A 201 -13.11 0.81 1.61
CA ASP A 201 -14.26 1.72 1.73
C ASP A 201 -13.87 3.11 2.28
N GLY A 202 -12.57 3.38 2.45
CA GLY A 202 -12.06 4.64 2.99
C GLY A 202 -10.84 5.11 2.24
N LEU A 203 -10.70 6.43 2.10
CA LEU A 203 -9.53 7.04 1.51
C LEU A 203 -8.30 6.72 2.35
N GLY A 204 -7.32 6.05 1.76
CA GLY A 204 -6.01 5.84 2.36
C GLY A 204 -5.08 7.01 2.06
N THR A 205 -4.48 7.61 3.10
CA THR A 205 -3.29 8.46 2.94
C THR A 205 -2.08 7.67 3.41
N ILE A 206 -1.32 7.12 2.47
CA ILE A 206 -0.25 6.16 2.75
C ILE A 206 1.09 6.84 2.49
N THR A 207 1.96 6.85 3.50
CA THR A 207 3.36 7.27 3.38
C THR A 207 4.28 6.09 3.69
N ASN A 208 5.25 5.85 2.81
CA ASN A 208 6.15 4.71 2.91
C ASN A 208 7.60 5.14 2.78
N SER A 209 8.41 4.86 3.79
CA SER A 209 9.87 4.91 3.73
C SER A 209 10.51 3.56 4.09
N GLY A 210 9.70 2.52 4.32
CA GLY A 210 10.10 1.13 4.53
C GLY A 210 9.62 0.23 3.38
N SER A 211 9.19 -0.99 3.69
CA SER A 211 8.71 -1.97 2.71
C SER A 211 7.22 -2.24 2.84
N ILE A 212 6.49 -2.23 1.72
CA ILE A 212 5.10 -2.70 1.63
C ILE A 212 5.04 -3.80 0.58
N LEU A 213 4.64 -5.00 0.99
CA LEU A 213 4.77 -6.21 0.18
C LEU A 213 3.41 -6.92 0.03
N GLY A 214 2.98 -7.11 -1.20
CA GLY A 214 1.99 -8.11 -1.58
C GLY A 214 2.67 -9.42 -1.94
N ALA A 215 1.94 -10.51 -1.85
CA ALA A 215 2.42 -11.83 -2.25
C ALA A 215 2.46 -12.00 -3.78
N ALA A 216 2.86 -13.19 -4.23
CA ALA A 216 3.01 -13.54 -5.65
C ALA A 216 1.74 -13.39 -6.50
N LEU A 217 0.55 -13.65 -5.94
CA LEU A 217 -0.73 -13.37 -6.59
C LEU A 217 -1.44 -12.16 -5.95
N GLY A 218 -0.70 -11.40 -5.15
CA GLY A 218 -1.20 -10.30 -4.34
C GLY A 218 -0.89 -8.94 -4.94
N VAL A 219 -1.26 -7.91 -4.18
CA VAL A 219 -1.01 -6.50 -4.52
C VAL A 219 -0.26 -5.85 -3.37
N GLY A 220 0.71 -4.97 -3.66
CA GLY A 220 1.39 -4.20 -2.61
C GLY A 220 0.40 -3.29 -1.88
N ILE A 221 -0.23 -2.38 -2.62
CA ILE A 221 -1.28 -1.47 -2.13
C ILE A 221 -2.51 -1.52 -3.04
N ARG A 222 -3.68 -1.76 -2.46
CA ARG A 222 -4.99 -1.68 -3.13
C ARG A 222 -5.81 -0.51 -2.59
N LEU A 223 -6.20 0.39 -3.49
CA LEU A 223 -7.01 1.58 -3.26
C LEU A 223 -8.40 1.43 -3.90
N ASP A 224 -9.32 0.70 -3.26
CA ASP A 224 -10.67 0.52 -3.82
C ASP A 224 -11.50 1.82 -3.71
N ALA A 225 -11.30 2.62 -2.65
CA ALA A 225 -11.97 3.92 -2.47
C ALA A 225 -11.17 5.12 -3.02
N GLY A 226 -10.05 4.88 -3.73
CA GLY A 226 -9.08 5.92 -4.10
C GLY A 226 -8.15 6.30 -2.95
N GLY A 227 -7.66 7.54 -2.95
CA GLY A 227 -6.71 8.04 -1.94
C GLY A 227 -5.32 8.33 -2.53
N SER A 228 -4.31 8.42 -1.66
CA SER A 228 -2.96 8.82 -2.04
C SER A 228 -1.87 7.93 -1.46
N VAL A 229 -0.85 7.63 -2.25
CA VAL A 229 0.38 6.94 -1.85
C VAL A 229 1.57 7.86 -2.10
N THR A 230 2.37 8.11 -1.08
CA THR A 230 3.69 8.73 -1.18
C THR A 230 4.76 7.72 -0.78
N ASN A 231 5.53 7.26 -1.76
CA ASN A 231 6.67 6.37 -1.55
C ASN A 231 7.97 7.20 -1.52
N PHE A 232 8.59 7.37 -0.37
CA PHE A 232 9.83 8.12 -0.22
C PHE A 232 11.03 7.39 -0.83
N ALA A 233 12.17 8.07 -0.94
CA ALA A 233 13.36 7.54 -1.62
C ALA A 233 13.88 6.19 -1.09
N SER A 234 13.75 5.92 0.20
CA SER A 234 14.08 4.62 0.80
C SER A 234 12.94 3.60 0.74
N GLY A 235 11.75 4.03 0.31
CA GLY A 235 10.54 3.24 0.29
C GLY A 235 10.56 2.24 -0.87
N PHE A 236 10.15 1.01 -0.54
CA PHE A 236 9.94 -0.07 -1.48
C PHE A 236 8.50 -0.56 -1.41
N ILE A 237 7.83 -0.61 -2.56
CA ILE A 237 6.49 -1.18 -2.69
C ILE A 237 6.55 -2.27 -3.74
N SER A 238 6.04 -3.46 -3.41
CA SER A 238 5.99 -4.56 -4.35
C SER A 238 4.73 -5.41 -4.21
N GLY A 239 4.31 -6.03 -5.32
CA GLY A 239 3.26 -7.04 -5.35
C GLY A 239 3.32 -7.81 -6.66
N GLY A 240 2.87 -9.07 -6.65
CA GLY A 240 3.01 -9.94 -7.81
C GLY A 240 2.09 -9.58 -8.98
N MET A 241 0.81 -9.28 -8.74
CA MET A 241 -0.13 -8.85 -9.80
C MET A 241 -0.08 -7.34 -10.06
N ALA A 242 0.11 -6.55 -9.01
CA ALA A 242 0.41 -5.14 -9.11
C ALA A 242 1.16 -4.65 -7.87
N ALA A 243 2.06 -3.68 -8.01
CA ALA A 243 2.62 -3.06 -6.81
C ALA A 243 1.63 -2.08 -6.18
N ILE A 244 0.94 -1.28 -7.00
CA ILE A 244 -0.16 -0.41 -6.58
C ILE A 244 -1.34 -0.56 -7.56
N SER A 245 -2.55 -0.76 -7.05
CA SER A 245 -3.79 -0.81 -7.83
C SER A 245 -4.86 0.11 -7.22
N ALA A 246 -5.39 1.07 -7.98
CA ALA A 246 -6.54 1.87 -7.60
C ALA A 246 -7.77 1.47 -8.43
N GLN A 247 -8.83 1.01 -7.78
CA GLN A 247 -9.94 0.27 -8.40
C GLN A 247 -11.27 0.56 -7.68
N GLY A 248 -11.91 1.66 -8.06
CA GLY A 248 -13.21 2.13 -7.58
C GLY A 248 -13.28 3.67 -7.51
N ALA A 249 -12.12 4.34 -7.46
CA ALA A 249 -11.99 5.79 -7.62
C ALA A 249 -10.56 6.16 -8.06
N ALA A 250 -10.39 7.41 -8.50
CA ALA A 250 -9.10 7.95 -8.90
C ALA A 250 -8.09 7.91 -7.73
N GLY A 251 -6.89 7.36 -7.99
CA GLY A 251 -5.78 7.32 -7.04
C GLY A 251 -4.70 8.35 -7.36
N THR A 252 -3.96 8.80 -6.36
CA THR A 252 -2.75 9.62 -6.52
C THR A 252 -1.52 8.86 -6.04
N VAL A 253 -0.52 8.67 -6.89
CA VAL A 253 0.75 8.02 -6.56
C VAL A 253 1.89 9.00 -6.76
N ILE A 254 2.65 9.26 -5.70
CA ILE A 254 3.89 10.05 -5.72
C ILE A 254 5.02 9.11 -5.32
N ASN A 255 5.93 8.83 -6.24
CA ASN A 255 7.05 7.94 -6.03
C ASN A 255 8.38 8.70 -6.10
N TYR A 256 9.17 8.59 -5.04
CA TYR A 256 10.58 8.98 -4.99
C TYR A 256 11.51 7.76 -4.85
N GLY A 257 10.95 6.59 -4.49
CA GLY A 257 11.67 5.34 -4.25
C GLY A 257 11.42 4.31 -5.35
N SER A 258 11.23 3.04 -4.96
CA SER A 258 11.01 1.94 -5.90
C SER A 258 9.62 1.31 -5.73
N VAL A 259 8.92 1.16 -6.86
CA VAL A 259 7.62 0.49 -6.98
C VAL A 259 7.77 -0.60 -8.04
N THR A 260 7.60 -1.87 -7.67
CA THR A 260 7.95 -2.99 -8.57
C THR A 260 6.94 -4.14 -8.48
N SER A 261 6.47 -4.58 -9.64
CA SER A 261 5.73 -5.83 -9.79
C SER A 261 6.53 -6.77 -10.68
N ASP A 262 6.72 -8.01 -10.22
CA ASP A 262 7.59 -8.98 -10.92
C ASP A 262 6.88 -9.62 -12.12
N ASP A 263 5.58 -9.89 -12.03
CA ASP A 263 4.78 -10.56 -13.08
C ASP A 263 3.62 -9.67 -13.59
N GLY A 264 3.44 -8.49 -13.01
CA GLY A 264 2.23 -7.70 -13.13
C GLY A 264 2.47 -6.25 -13.55
N ILE A 265 1.63 -5.36 -13.05
CA ILE A 265 1.68 -3.92 -13.38
C ILE A 265 2.38 -3.17 -12.24
N GLY A 266 3.29 -2.24 -12.54
CA GLY A 266 3.89 -1.37 -11.52
C GLY A 266 2.82 -0.55 -10.80
N VAL A 267 2.12 0.31 -11.53
CA VAL A 267 0.98 1.08 -11.03
C VAL A 267 -0.23 0.94 -11.95
N ALA A 268 -1.34 0.42 -11.44
CA ALA A 268 -2.60 0.31 -12.15
C ALA A 268 -3.62 1.33 -11.61
N LEU A 269 -4.15 2.19 -12.48
CA LEU A 269 -5.18 3.19 -12.19
C LEU A 269 -6.45 2.85 -12.99
N MET A 270 -7.38 2.13 -12.38
CA MET A 270 -8.56 1.65 -13.10
C MET A 270 -9.57 2.76 -13.39
N ASP A 271 -9.67 3.78 -12.52
CA ASP A 271 -10.63 4.89 -12.64
C ASP A 271 -9.95 6.25 -12.82
N GLY A 272 -8.79 6.26 -13.50
CA GLY A 272 -7.99 7.46 -13.73
C GLY A 272 -7.18 7.87 -12.48
N GLY A 273 -6.84 9.15 -12.39
CA GLY A 273 -5.98 9.70 -11.34
C GLY A 273 -4.60 10.06 -11.86
N SER A 274 -3.60 10.05 -10.97
CA SER A 274 -2.27 10.57 -11.31
C SER A 274 -1.11 9.75 -10.74
N VAL A 275 -0.05 9.61 -11.53
CA VAL A 275 1.25 9.08 -11.13
C VAL A 275 2.31 10.16 -11.30
N SER A 276 3.14 10.37 -10.29
CA SER A 276 4.33 11.20 -10.37
C SER A 276 5.55 10.42 -9.89
N ASN A 277 6.48 10.13 -10.79
CA ASN A 277 7.73 9.43 -10.50
C ASN A 277 8.87 10.46 -10.45
N TYR A 278 9.14 10.99 -9.26
CA TYR A 278 9.97 12.17 -9.03
C TYR A 278 11.44 11.85 -8.74
N GLY A 279 12.32 12.60 -9.38
CA GLY A 279 13.77 12.45 -9.27
C GLY A 279 14.34 11.24 -10.03
N SER A 280 15.57 11.38 -10.52
CA SER A 280 16.23 10.38 -11.37
C SER A 280 16.52 9.02 -10.71
N GLY A 281 16.42 8.94 -9.38
CA GLY A 281 16.56 7.70 -8.61
C GLY A 281 15.24 6.94 -8.41
N SER A 282 14.10 7.53 -8.76
CA SER A 282 12.79 6.89 -8.61
C SER A 282 12.55 5.88 -9.73
N ARG A 283 11.92 4.76 -9.39
CA ARG A 283 11.61 3.68 -10.33
C ARG A 283 10.19 3.16 -10.13
N ILE A 284 9.48 3.01 -11.24
CA ILE A 284 8.25 2.22 -11.34
C ILE A 284 8.48 1.14 -12.39
N SER A 285 8.26 -0.13 -12.04
CA SER A 285 8.41 -1.24 -12.97
C SER A 285 7.31 -2.27 -12.82
N GLY A 286 6.79 -2.76 -13.93
CA GLY A 286 5.97 -3.97 -14.00
C GLY A 286 6.35 -4.79 -15.23
N ASP A 287 6.08 -6.08 -15.23
CA ASP A 287 6.30 -6.91 -16.40
C ASP A 287 5.28 -6.63 -17.51
N VAL A 288 3.99 -6.51 -17.15
CA VAL A 288 2.90 -6.23 -18.09
C VAL A 288 2.84 -4.75 -18.47
N ALA A 289 3.04 -3.86 -17.50
CA ALA A 289 3.20 -2.44 -17.77
C ALA A 289 3.87 -1.74 -16.59
N GLY A 290 4.64 -0.68 -16.85
CA GLY A 290 5.10 0.21 -15.78
C GLY A 290 3.93 0.95 -15.14
N VAL A 291 3.14 1.63 -15.97
CA VAL A 291 1.89 2.31 -15.57
C VAL A 291 0.76 1.94 -16.52
N TYR A 292 -0.40 1.59 -15.97
CA TYR A 292 -1.60 1.23 -16.73
C TYR A 292 -2.80 2.06 -16.25
N VAL A 293 -3.51 2.73 -17.16
CA VAL A 293 -4.70 3.53 -16.86
C VAL A 293 -5.89 3.03 -17.68
N GLN A 294 -6.97 2.58 -17.02
CA GLN A 294 -7.99 1.75 -17.67
C GLN A 294 -9.26 2.44 -18.14
N SER A 295 -10.01 3.16 -17.30
CA SER A 295 -11.41 3.53 -17.60
C SER A 295 -11.68 5.04 -17.66
N ALA A 296 -10.69 5.85 -17.29
CA ALA A 296 -10.75 7.31 -17.36
C ALA A 296 -9.37 7.88 -17.71
N ALA A 297 -9.33 9.16 -18.08
CA ALA A 297 -8.08 9.84 -18.36
C ALA A 297 -7.17 9.87 -17.11
N GLY A 298 -5.89 9.59 -17.31
CA GLY A 298 -4.86 9.66 -16.27
C GLY A 298 -3.81 10.73 -16.56
N THR A 299 -3.07 11.13 -15.53
CA THR A 299 -1.89 12.00 -15.67
C THR A 299 -0.65 11.27 -15.17
N VAL A 300 0.39 11.18 -16.00
CA VAL A 300 1.68 10.60 -15.61
C VAL A 300 2.77 11.64 -15.78
N THR A 301 3.48 11.95 -14.70
CA THR A 301 4.69 12.79 -14.73
C THR A 301 5.88 11.93 -14.35
N ASN A 302 6.93 11.93 -15.18
CA ASN A 302 8.12 11.11 -14.98
C ASN A 302 9.40 11.95 -15.02
N GLU A 303 10.16 11.90 -13.95
CA GLU A 303 11.55 12.39 -13.84
C GLU A 303 12.54 11.25 -13.55
N GLY A 304 12.04 10.05 -13.21
CA GLY A 304 12.81 8.84 -12.97
C GLY A 304 12.66 7.81 -14.10
N SER A 305 12.62 6.52 -13.74
CA SER A 305 12.41 5.43 -14.69
C SER A 305 11.02 4.80 -14.54
N ILE A 306 10.29 4.65 -15.64
CA ILE A 306 9.08 3.84 -15.74
C ILE A 306 9.32 2.75 -16.78
N SER A 307 9.15 1.47 -16.41
CA SER A 307 9.44 0.34 -17.30
C SER A 307 8.35 -0.73 -17.34
N GLY A 308 7.95 -1.15 -18.54
CA GLY A 308 7.23 -2.40 -18.83
C GLY A 308 8.22 -3.45 -19.30
N GLY A 309 8.35 -4.59 -18.59
CA GLY A 309 9.32 -5.64 -18.92
C GLY A 309 9.03 -6.32 -20.26
N LEU A 310 7.88 -6.99 -20.34
CA LEU A 310 7.36 -7.61 -21.56
C LEU A 310 6.28 -6.76 -22.25
N GLY A 311 5.65 -5.84 -21.54
CA GLY A 311 4.63 -4.95 -22.09
C GLY A 311 5.07 -3.49 -22.17
N ASP A 312 4.13 -2.57 -21.99
CA ASP A 312 4.34 -1.15 -22.26
C ASP A 312 4.95 -0.41 -21.08
N GLY A 313 5.77 0.62 -21.35
CA GLY A 313 6.20 1.53 -20.29
C GLY A 313 4.98 2.19 -19.62
N ILE A 314 4.13 2.81 -20.44
CA ILE A 314 2.86 3.40 -20.02
C ILE A 314 1.76 3.03 -21.02
N MET A 315 0.62 2.55 -20.54
CA MET A 315 -0.58 2.32 -21.34
C MET A 315 -1.77 3.13 -20.81
N LEU A 316 -2.38 3.97 -21.66
CA LEU A 316 -3.57 4.76 -21.35
C LEU A 316 -4.74 4.38 -22.27
N LEU A 317 -5.80 3.79 -21.71
CA LEU A 317 -6.92 3.32 -22.51
C LEU A 317 -7.93 4.42 -22.86
N PHE A 318 -8.16 5.43 -22.02
CA PHE A 318 -9.18 6.48 -22.26
C PHE A 318 -8.59 7.89 -22.23
N GLY A 319 -7.45 8.05 -22.91
CA GLY A 319 -6.74 9.33 -23.02
C GLY A 319 -5.97 9.71 -21.76
N GLY A 320 -5.52 10.96 -21.72
CA GLY A 320 -4.75 11.50 -20.59
C GLY A 320 -3.54 12.29 -21.04
N THR A 321 -2.62 12.49 -20.09
CA THR A 321 -1.40 13.26 -20.32
C THR A 321 -0.20 12.53 -19.75
N VAL A 322 0.88 12.45 -20.54
CA VAL A 322 2.19 11.97 -20.11
C VAL A 322 3.18 13.12 -20.24
N THR A 323 3.87 13.46 -19.16
CA THR A 323 4.99 14.39 -19.15
C THR A 323 6.24 13.63 -18.75
N ASN A 324 7.19 13.50 -19.67
CA ASN A 324 8.47 12.87 -19.42
C ASN A 324 9.56 13.95 -19.39
N ALA A 325 10.02 14.30 -18.19
CA ALA A 325 11.01 15.35 -17.98
C ALA A 325 12.38 14.95 -18.50
N LEU A 326 13.34 15.89 -18.48
CA LEU A 326 14.67 15.72 -19.05
C LEU A 326 15.43 14.48 -18.51
N SER A 327 15.30 14.17 -17.22
CA SER A 327 15.91 12.99 -16.60
C SER A 327 15.06 11.72 -16.72
N GLY A 328 13.83 11.86 -17.20
CA GLY A 328 12.85 10.79 -17.29
C GLY A 328 13.18 9.78 -18.38
N VAL A 329 13.08 8.50 -18.03
CA VAL A 329 13.15 7.37 -18.96
C VAL A 329 11.86 6.58 -18.88
N ILE A 330 11.19 6.41 -20.01
CA ILE A 330 10.06 5.50 -20.17
C ILE A 330 10.47 4.41 -21.15
N GLU A 331 10.37 3.16 -20.74
CA GLU A 331 10.79 2.00 -21.54
C GLU A 331 9.71 0.92 -21.54
N GLY A 332 9.35 0.40 -22.72
CA GLY A 332 8.53 -0.79 -22.85
C GLY A 332 9.30 -1.90 -23.56
N GLY A 333 9.09 -3.14 -23.12
CA GLY A 333 9.37 -4.35 -23.91
C GLY A 333 8.56 -4.31 -25.21
N CYS A 334 7.29 -3.93 -25.13
CA CYS A 334 6.47 -3.49 -26.25
C CYS A 334 6.70 -1.98 -26.46
N SER A 335 5.66 -1.16 -26.42
CA SER A 335 5.77 0.26 -26.72
C SER A 335 6.20 1.08 -25.50
N GLY A 336 6.92 2.16 -25.71
CA GLY A 336 7.24 3.09 -24.62
C GLY A 336 5.96 3.67 -24.02
N ILE A 337 5.08 4.22 -24.87
CA ILE A 337 3.76 4.74 -24.48
C ILE A 337 2.70 4.26 -25.48
N THR A 338 1.58 3.72 -24.99
CA THR A 338 0.42 3.34 -25.79
C THR A 338 -0.84 4.11 -25.36
N GLY A 339 -1.58 4.64 -26.33
CA GLY A 339 -2.90 5.25 -26.15
C GLY A 339 -3.94 4.61 -27.07
N ILE A 340 -5.10 4.18 -26.53
CA ILE A 340 -6.06 3.35 -27.31
C ILE A 340 -7.38 4.08 -27.63
N ASN A 341 -8.30 4.25 -26.69
CA ASN A 341 -9.68 4.70 -26.92
C ASN A 341 -9.90 6.21 -26.66
N GLY A 342 -8.85 6.96 -26.33
CA GLY A 342 -8.93 8.41 -26.13
C GLY A 342 -7.63 9.07 -26.53
N ALA A 343 -7.71 10.34 -26.96
CA ALA A 343 -6.55 11.12 -27.34
C ALA A 343 -5.60 11.30 -26.15
N VAL A 344 -4.30 11.09 -26.38
CA VAL A 344 -3.25 11.27 -25.36
C VAL A 344 -2.38 12.47 -25.74
N ALA A 345 -2.09 13.31 -24.75
CA ALA A 345 -1.07 14.35 -24.87
C ALA A 345 0.26 13.85 -24.28
N VAL A 346 1.32 13.78 -25.08
CA VAL A 346 2.66 13.40 -24.63
C VAL A 346 3.58 14.61 -24.76
N ASN A 347 4.15 15.05 -23.64
CA ASN A 347 5.19 16.06 -23.57
C ASN A 347 6.50 15.38 -23.16
N ASN A 348 7.39 15.15 -24.11
CA ASN A 348 8.67 14.50 -23.87
C ASN A 348 9.82 15.50 -23.95
N SER A 349 10.64 15.54 -22.91
CA SER A 349 11.97 16.15 -22.90
C SER A 349 13.07 15.14 -22.53
N GLY A 350 12.69 13.94 -22.13
CA GLY A 350 13.60 12.85 -21.77
C GLY A 350 13.65 11.75 -22.84
N ILE A 351 13.75 10.51 -22.39
CA ILE A 351 13.85 9.32 -23.24
C ILE A 351 12.55 8.50 -23.16
N VAL A 352 11.98 8.16 -24.32
CA VAL A 352 10.88 7.20 -24.47
C VAL A 352 11.32 6.11 -25.46
N ARG A 353 11.23 4.84 -25.06
CA ARG A 353 11.65 3.72 -25.92
C ARG A 353 10.68 2.53 -25.90
N GLY A 354 10.33 2.03 -27.08
CA GLY A 354 9.85 0.66 -27.25
C GLY A 354 11.00 -0.21 -27.76
N THR A 355 11.22 -1.38 -27.16
CA THR A 355 12.49 -2.11 -27.30
C THR A 355 12.42 -3.41 -28.10
N CYS A 356 11.26 -4.07 -28.22
CA CYS A 356 11.14 -5.21 -29.13
C CYS A 356 11.05 -4.77 -30.59
N ALA A 357 11.33 -5.69 -31.52
CA ALA A 357 11.49 -5.37 -32.95
C ALA A 357 10.27 -4.70 -33.60
N THR A 358 9.06 -5.02 -33.14
CA THR A 358 7.78 -4.49 -33.65
C THR A 358 7.20 -3.40 -32.75
N ALA A 359 7.98 -2.90 -31.78
CA ALA A 359 7.50 -1.90 -30.83
C ALA A 359 7.54 -0.49 -31.43
N ASP A 360 6.65 0.36 -30.93
CA ASP A 360 6.70 1.79 -31.18
C ASP A 360 7.30 2.53 -29.98
N GLY A 361 7.96 3.66 -30.22
CA GLY A 361 8.30 4.57 -29.12
C GLY A 361 7.02 5.08 -28.47
N ILE A 362 6.11 5.59 -29.29
CA ILE A 362 4.76 6.01 -28.90
C ILE A 362 3.75 5.51 -29.93
N TYR A 363 2.71 4.82 -29.49
CA TYR A 363 1.60 4.36 -30.32
C TYR A 363 0.26 4.96 -29.86
N LEU A 364 -0.37 5.82 -30.66
CA LEU A 364 -1.64 6.48 -30.34
C LEU A 364 -2.73 6.12 -31.36
N VAL A 365 -3.62 5.19 -30.99
CA VAL A 365 -4.71 4.72 -31.84
C VAL A 365 -5.75 5.81 -32.10
N SER A 366 -6.22 6.49 -31.04
CA SER A 366 -7.22 7.57 -31.13
C SER A 366 -6.60 8.97 -31.31
N GLY A 367 -5.40 9.04 -31.88
CA GLY A 367 -4.69 10.29 -32.13
C GLY A 367 -4.24 10.98 -30.83
N GLY A 368 -3.94 12.27 -30.92
CA GLY A 368 -3.43 13.05 -29.79
C GLY A 368 -2.38 14.07 -30.21
N VAL A 369 -1.58 14.49 -29.24
CA VAL A 369 -0.50 15.46 -29.45
C VAL A 369 0.78 14.89 -28.86
N VAL A 370 1.84 14.84 -29.65
CA VAL A 370 3.19 14.48 -29.20
C VAL A 370 4.10 15.68 -29.39
N THR A 371 4.64 16.20 -28.29
CA THR A 371 5.66 17.25 -28.29
C THR A 371 6.96 16.65 -27.78
N ASN A 372 7.95 16.50 -28.66
CA ASN A 372 9.30 16.06 -28.34
C ASN A 372 10.22 17.29 -28.28
N SER A 373 10.37 17.91 -27.10
CA SER A 373 11.02 19.21 -26.93
C SER A 373 12.42 19.12 -26.35
N GLY A 374 13.34 19.86 -26.95
CA GLY A 374 14.76 19.89 -26.65
C GLY A 374 15.57 18.86 -27.43
N THR A 375 16.82 19.21 -27.73
CA THR A 375 17.73 18.38 -28.55
C THR A 375 18.16 17.07 -27.88
N PHE A 376 17.94 16.94 -26.57
CA PHE A 376 18.18 15.69 -25.84
C PHE A 376 16.99 14.72 -25.93
N ALA A 377 15.79 15.23 -26.20
CA ALA A 377 14.58 14.44 -26.17
C ALA A 377 14.62 13.37 -27.26
N SER A 378 14.34 12.12 -26.88
CA SER A 378 14.43 10.97 -27.77
C SER A 378 13.21 10.09 -27.63
N ILE A 379 12.56 9.80 -28.75
CA ILE A 379 11.50 8.82 -28.87
C ILE A 379 11.95 7.77 -29.89
N THR A 380 12.18 6.54 -29.44
CA THR A 380 12.61 5.46 -30.34
C THR A 380 11.73 4.24 -30.22
N GLY A 381 11.30 3.68 -31.34
CA GLY A 381 10.69 2.35 -31.37
C GLY A 381 11.64 1.31 -31.95
N GLY A 382 11.25 0.04 -31.79
CA GLY A 382 11.79 -1.02 -32.63
C GLY A 382 11.49 -0.72 -34.09
N GLU A 383 10.22 -0.56 -34.44
CA GLU A 383 9.78 -0.31 -35.81
C GLU A 383 9.57 1.19 -36.08
N ILE A 384 8.78 1.89 -35.25
CA ILE A 384 8.40 3.28 -35.49
C ILE A 384 8.61 4.14 -34.24
N GLY A 385 9.17 5.33 -34.38
CA GLY A 385 9.30 6.28 -33.25
C GLY A 385 7.93 6.71 -32.71
N VAL A 386 7.07 7.26 -33.57
CA VAL A 386 5.69 7.67 -33.22
C VAL A 386 4.72 7.17 -34.30
N LEU A 387 3.71 6.40 -33.90
CA LEU A 387 2.65 5.88 -34.76
C LEU A 387 1.27 6.39 -34.32
N MET A 388 0.47 6.87 -35.28
CA MET A 388 -0.96 7.20 -35.11
C MET A 388 -1.78 6.50 -36.19
N SER A 389 -2.83 5.75 -35.82
CA SER A 389 -3.47 4.79 -36.76
C SER A 389 -4.95 5.00 -37.09
N LEU A 390 -5.81 5.47 -36.18
CA LEU A 390 -7.27 5.56 -36.42
C LEU A 390 -7.87 6.98 -36.30
N ALA A 391 -7.10 7.95 -35.84
CA ALA A 391 -7.51 9.36 -35.79
C ALA A 391 -6.29 10.27 -36.01
N PRO A 392 -6.51 11.50 -36.54
CA PRO A 392 -5.43 12.45 -36.73
C PRO A 392 -4.81 12.85 -35.39
N GLY A 393 -3.55 13.26 -35.44
CA GLY A 393 -2.85 13.86 -34.32
C GLY A 393 -1.74 14.78 -34.81
N ALA A 394 -1.09 15.44 -33.87
CA ALA A 394 -0.03 16.40 -34.15
C ALA A 394 1.28 15.93 -33.51
N VAL A 395 2.38 16.06 -34.26
CA VAL A 395 3.74 15.82 -33.75
C VAL A 395 4.58 17.08 -33.94
N SER A 396 5.10 17.62 -32.84
CA SER A 396 6.13 18.65 -32.83
C SER A 396 7.43 18.04 -32.33
N ASN A 397 8.51 18.19 -33.09
CA ASN A 397 9.80 17.57 -32.76
C ASN A 397 10.93 18.60 -32.80
N GLU A 398 11.72 18.65 -31.73
CA GLU A 398 13.00 19.38 -31.62
C GLU A 398 14.18 18.41 -31.33
N GLY A 399 13.87 17.13 -31.12
CA GLY A 399 14.81 16.08 -30.76
C GLY A 399 14.85 14.94 -31.77
N ILE A 400 15.06 13.71 -31.29
CA ILE A 400 15.13 12.50 -32.12
C ILE A 400 13.80 11.75 -32.06
N ILE A 401 13.23 11.42 -33.22
CA ILE A 401 12.16 10.42 -33.35
C ILE A 401 12.60 9.39 -34.40
N ALA A 402 12.72 8.11 -34.03
CA ALA A 402 13.26 7.09 -34.94
C ALA A 402 12.70 5.67 -34.68
N GLY A 403 12.59 4.87 -35.73
CA GLY A 403 12.61 3.41 -35.63
C GLY A 403 14.05 2.90 -35.63
N THR A 404 14.33 1.77 -34.98
CA THR A 404 15.70 1.24 -34.82
C THR A 404 15.96 -0.10 -35.51
N TYR A 405 14.92 -0.76 -36.02
CA TYR A 405 14.99 -1.97 -36.87
C TYR A 405 14.77 -1.64 -38.36
N ASP A 406 15.20 -2.56 -39.24
CA ASP A 406 15.26 -2.39 -40.69
C ASP A 406 13.94 -1.85 -41.30
N GLY A 407 13.99 -0.63 -41.84
CA GLY A 407 12.85 0.08 -42.44
C GLY A 407 12.39 1.31 -41.67
N GLY A 408 12.77 1.45 -40.39
CA GLY A 408 12.51 2.63 -39.57
C GLY A 408 13.39 3.81 -39.99
N GLY A 409 12.80 4.81 -40.65
CA GLY A 409 13.49 6.08 -40.92
C GLY A 409 13.65 6.93 -39.65
N VAL A 410 14.66 7.81 -39.65
CA VAL A 410 14.78 8.88 -38.64
C VAL A 410 13.94 10.06 -39.12
N LEU A 411 13.02 10.54 -38.29
CA LEU A 411 12.35 11.82 -38.50
C LEU A 411 13.27 12.93 -37.98
N PRO A 412 13.69 13.89 -38.83
CA PRO A 412 14.58 14.97 -38.42
C PRO A 412 13.89 15.96 -37.47
N ALA A 413 14.69 16.77 -36.77
CA ALA A 413 14.30 17.73 -35.73
C ALA A 413 13.46 18.93 -36.24
N ASP A 414 13.01 18.91 -37.49
CA ASP A 414 12.24 19.96 -38.17
C ASP A 414 11.02 19.42 -38.94
N ALA A 415 10.73 18.12 -38.83
CA ALA A 415 9.58 17.51 -39.50
C ALA A 415 8.28 17.72 -38.68
N GLU A 416 7.35 18.49 -39.24
CA GLU A 416 5.95 18.54 -38.78
C GLU A 416 5.17 17.44 -39.51
N ILE A 417 4.71 16.41 -38.79
CA ILE A 417 3.74 15.45 -39.34
C ILE A 417 2.35 15.99 -39.03
N LEU A 418 1.75 16.63 -40.04
CA LEU A 418 0.33 16.96 -40.06
C LEU A 418 -0.39 15.81 -40.79
N GLY A 419 -1.17 15.03 -40.04
CA GLY A 419 -2.04 13.97 -40.55
C GLY A 419 -3.44 14.46 -40.85
#